data_AF-A0A7X6ZSF3-F1
#
_entry.id   AF-A0A7X6ZSF3-F1
#
_cell.length_a   1.000
_cell.length_b   1.000
_cell.length_c   1.000
_cell.angle_alpha   90.00
_cell.angle_beta   90.00
_cell.angle_gamma   90.00
#
_symmetry.space_group_name_H-M   'P 1'
#
loop_
_entity.id
_entity.type
_entity.pdbx_description
1 polymer ?
#
loop_
_entity_poly.entity_id
_entity_poly.type
_entity_poly.pdbx_seq_one_letter_code
_entity_poly.pdbx_strand_id
1 'polypeptide(L)'
;MLTTLRKILKTKGIPIQDSIYGRATDTVLDFPMNIGDFFLPKSDGSGVGEFKLLNRLNDLIEDKKKASEYSDSYSQLQQTENRLKEMKNLKNNNNDELIAEKLELRKNKHRLQETIAVLDEKYLTQSTEEIKKKYSFGFAFLQYKDSFFCSTFTEIAAILPQVEDVNNLQLRKMPLFVRGLRDLSVALEGAAPLGIVGGPCLFGAHEVVLDIYHADGSRVQFDFSTGRNFDRGILAEDDLESYLSINYEDIIHLGLTNYKRGVTYQEYLSMQYLFEFAVALGGKVVIPIPDMSYMKFFKGITTPIASEIKTPAFKVFEQISHDITDMYLEVIDELQLQYPEVECQVLHSRNVEICDLFYDKRQPFVSKLSRQGRVTEYVGRTEAIIDYITMLALPYYVYGTHHVLQIDSVAEADSMRKCMKIHNPELNFHSILFPEYLSEDGMHTIYNAPLEFTDYVYAGR
;
A
#
# COMPACT_ATOMS: atom_id res chain seq x y z
N MET A 1 -12.71 3.36 9.59
CA MET A 1 -12.98 3.54 11.03
C MET A 1 -12.11 4.68 11.54
N LEU A 2 -12.70 5.68 12.21
CA LEU A 2 -11.93 6.78 12.78
C LEU A 2 -11.12 6.33 14.02
N THR A 3 -9.80 6.52 13.96
CA THR A 3 -8.86 6.06 14.97
C THR A 3 -7.60 6.92 15.01
N THR A 4 -6.68 6.63 15.93
CA THR A 4 -5.32 7.19 15.99
C THR A 4 -4.33 6.07 16.27
N LEU A 5 -3.03 6.32 16.05
CA LEU A 5 -1.98 5.34 16.38
C LEU A 5 -2.02 4.98 17.87
N ARG A 6 -2.21 5.98 18.75
CA ARG A 6 -2.35 5.78 20.20
C ARG A 6 -3.53 4.86 20.54
N LYS A 7 -4.68 5.08 19.91
CA LYS A 7 -5.88 4.26 20.11
C LYS A 7 -5.66 2.82 19.63
N ILE A 8 -5.02 2.64 18.47
CA ILE A 8 -4.66 1.31 17.95
C ILE A 8 -3.76 0.57 18.94
N LEU A 9 -2.67 1.19 19.41
CA LEU A 9 -1.76 0.58 20.40
C LEU A 9 -2.50 0.14 21.66
N LYS A 10 -3.35 1.02 22.21
CA LYS A 10 -4.18 0.72 23.37
C LYS A 10 -5.11 -0.47 23.12
N THR A 11 -5.79 -0.52 21.98
CA THR A 11 -6.70 -1.62 21.61
C THR A 11 -5.95 -2.94 21.43
N LYS A 12 -4.71 -2.92 20.92
CA LYS A 12 -3.87 -4.11 20.78
C LYS A 12 -3.11 -4.48 22.07
N GLY A 13 -3.33 -3.75 23.17
CA GLY A 13 -2.70 -4.03 24.46
C GLY A 13 -1.19 -3.77 24.48
N ILE A 14 -0.68 -2.89 23.60
CA ILE A 14 0.74 -2.52 23.54
C ILE A 14 0.94 -1.19 24.29
N PRO A 15 1.65 -1.19 25.43
CA PRO A 15 2.07 0.05 26.06
C PRO A 15 3.02 0.83 25.14
N ILE A 16 2.87 2.14 25.06
CA ILE A 16 3.66 2.99 24.15
C ILE A 16 5.17 2.84 24.40
N GLN A 17 5.56 2.76 25.68
CA GLN A 17 6.96 2.57 26.10
C GLN A 17 7.56 1.22 25.68
N ASP A 18 6.72 0.23 25.39
CA ASP A 18 7.14 -1.09 24.93
C ASP A 18 7.09 -1.20 23.39
N SER A 19 6.76 -0.10 22.70
CA SER A 19 6.75 0.00 21.25
C SER A 19 7.85 0.92 20.69
N ILE A 20 8.11 0.80 19.39
CA ILE A 20 8.98 1.71 18.65
C ILE A 20 8.46 3.16 18.63
N TYR A 21 7.16 3.35 18.89
CA TYR A 21 6.49 4.65 18.85
C TYR A 21 6.65 5.47 20.13
N GLY A 22 7.38 4.95 21.14
CA GLY A 22 7.67 5.70 22.37
C GLY A 22 8.42 7.02 22.16
N ARG A 23 9.03 7.21 20.98
CA ARG A 23 9.73 8.44 20.57
C ARG A 23 8.94 9.28 19.57
N ALA A 24 7.76 8.82 19.13
CA ALA A 24 6.91 9.60 18.24
C ALA A 24 6.33 10.81 19.00
N THR A 25 6.16 11.92 18.30
CA THR A 25 5.51 13.10 18.85
C THR A 25 4.01 12.85 19.05
N ASP A 26 3.38 13.60 19.95
CA ASP A 26 1.94 13.49 20.17
C ASP A 26 1.13 13.79 18.90
N THR A 27 1.62 14.68 18.02
CA THR A 27 1.00 14.95 16.72
C THR A 27 0.93 13.70 15.85
N VAL A 28 1.96 12.85 15.85
CA VAL A 28 1.97 11.59 15.10
C VAL A 28 1.09 10.55 15.79
N LEU A 29 1.19 10.43 17.11
CA LEU A 29 0.43 9.44 17.89
C LEU A 29 -1.07 9.68 17.84
N ASP A 30 -1.48 10.94 17.83
CA ASP A 30 -2.88 11.39 17.86
C ASP A 30 -3.37 11.91 16.50
N PHE A 31 -2.58 11.73 15.43
CA PHE A 31 -3.03 12.03 14.07
C PHE A 31 -4.31 11.23 13.77
N PRO A 32 -5.41 11.90 13.37
CA PRO A 32 -6.66 11.21 13.10
C PRO A 32 -6.60 10.48 11.76
N MET A 33 -6.99 9.22 11.75
CA MET A 33 -6.99 8.37 10.56
C MET A 33 -8.34 7.69 10.41
N ASN A 34 -8.89 7.70 9.20
CA ASN A 34 -10.00 6.84 8.83
C ASN A 34 -9.47 5.63 8.05
N ILE A 35 -9.23 4.53 8.75
CA ILE A 35 -8.58 3.33 8.20
C ILE A 35 -9.25 2.06 8.72
N GLY A 36 -9.14 0.95 8.00
CA GLY A 36 -9.62 -0.36 8.47
C GLY A 36 -8.77 -0.96 9.59
N ASP A 37 -9.36 -1.79 10.46
CA ASP A 37 -8.64 -2.49 11.54
C ASP A 37 -7.96 -3.77 11.02
N PHE A 38 -6.83 -3.60 10.32
CA PHE A 38 -5.97 -4.69 9.85
C PHE A 38 -4.63 -4.73 10.59
N PHE A 39 -4.57 -4.15 11.78
CA PHE A 39 -3.33 -4.00 12.53
C PHE A 39 -3.00 -5.25 13.33
N LEU A 40 -1.77 -5.74 13.16
CA LEU A 40 -1.22 -6.86 13.91
C LEU A 40 0.03 -6.40 14.69
N PRO A 41 0.08 -6.62 16.02
CA PRO A 41 1.28 -6.39 16.80
C PRO A 41 2.37 -7.39 16.40
N LYS A 42 3.61 -6.91 16.27
CA LYS A 42 4.80 -7.71 15.97
C LYS A 42 5.95 -7.27 16.87
N SER A 43 6.90 -8.17 17.09
CA SER A 43 8.13 -7.96 17.85
C SER A 43 9.37 -8.48 17.13
N ASP A 44 9.16 -9.26 16.07
CA ASP A 44 10.16 -10.01 15.33
C ASP A 44 9.73 -10.19 13.86
N GLY A 45 10.56 -10.91 13.08
CA GLY A 45 10.29 -11.25 11.69
C GLY A 45 10.83 -10.22 10.67
N SER A 46 10.37 -10.35 9.42
CA SER A 46 10.89 -9.56 8.29
C SER A 46 10.70 -8.05 8.45
N GLY A 47 9.69 -7.61 9.21
CA GLY A 47 9.43 -6.19 9.47
C GLY A 47 10.49 -5.48 10.30
N VAL A 48 11.35 -6.21 11.02
CA VAL A 48 12.42 -5.60 11.83
C VAL A 48 13.38 -4.78 10.96
N GLY A 49 13.63 -5.22 9.72
CA GLY A 49 14.51 -4.52 8.79
C GLY A 49 14.03 -3.11 8.41
N GLU A 50 12.74 -2.82 8.61
CA GLU A 50 12.11 -1.53 8.30
C GLU A 50 12.33 -0.48 9.40
N PHE A 51 13.02 -0.82 10.48
CA PHE A 51 13.30 0.08 11.59
C PHE A 51 14.76 0.00 12.01
N LYS A 52 15.47 1.14 11.97
CA LYS A 52 16.92 1.17 12.24
C LYS A 52 17.28 0.62 13.61
N LEU A 53 16.53 0.99 14.65
CA LEU A 53 16.83 0.54 16.00
C LEU A 53 16.50 -0.93 16.24
N LEU A 54 15.42 -1.46 15.64
CA LEU A 54 15.14 -2.90 15.72
C LEU A 54 16.20 -3.70 14.97
N ASN A 55 16.63 -3.23 13.80
CA ASN A 55 17.70 -3.89 13.08
C ASN A 55 19.00 -3.90 13.90
N ARG A 56 19.36 -2.79 14.55
CA ARG A 56 20.49 -2.73 15.48
C ARG A 56 20.32 -3.67 16.68
N LEU A 57 19.11 -3.83 17.21
CA LEU A 57 18.82 -4.80 18.27
C LEU A 57 19.13 -6.22 17.79
N ASN A 58 18.67 -6.57 16.60
CA ASN A 58 18.96 -7.87 16.00
C ASN A 58 20.45 -8.08 15.78
N ASP A 59 21.17 -7.08 15.25
CA ASP A 59 22.63 -7.18 15.06
C ASP A 59 23.36 -7.45 16.39
N LEU A 60 22.94 -6.79 17.49
CA LEU A 60 23.51 -7.04 18.82
C LEU A 60 23.20 -8.46 19.34
N ILE A 61 21.98 -8.95 19.10
CA ILE A 61 21.59 -10.31 19.49
C ILE A 61 22.44 -11.34 18.73
N GLU A 62 22.58 -11.17 17.41
CA GLU A 62 23.38 -12.07 16.57
C GLU A 62 24.88 -12.01 16.92
N ASP A 63 25.40 -10.85 17.30
CA ASP A 63 26.77 -10.73 17.83
C ASP A 63 26.95 -11.52 19.14
N LYS A 64 25.96 -11.48 20.05
CA LYS A 64 26.01 -12.27 21.29
C LYS A 64 25.89 -13.78 21.04
N LYS A 65 25.15 -14.21 20.01
CA LYS A 65 25.05 -15.62 19.59
C LYS A 65 26.36 -16.20 19.05
N LYS A 66 27.37 -15.37 18.77
CA LYS A 66 28.74 -15.81 18.46
C LYS A 66 29.51 -16.31 19.69
N ALA A 67 28.96 -16.16 20.90
CA ALA A 67 29.55 -16.71 22.12
C ALA A 67 29.60 -18.25 22.06
N SER A 68 30.68 -18.82 22.62
CA SER A 68 30.93 -20.27 22.57
C SER A 68 29.77 -21.08 23.16
N GLU A 69 29.15 -20.61 24.25
CA GLU A 69 28.01 -21.29 24.89
C GLU A 69 26.82 -21.51 23.92
N TYR A 70 26.55 -20.54 23.05
CA TYR A 70 25.46 -20.62 22.07
C TYR A 70 25.88 -21.44 20.85
N SER A 71 27.06 -21.14 20.28
CA SER A 71 27.56 -21.83 19.09
C SER A 71 27.73 -23.34 19.34
N ASP A 72 28.18 -23.73 20.54
CA ASP A 72 28.39 -25.13 20.90
C ASP A 72 27.04 -25.85 21.07
N SER A 73 26.08 -25.23 21.76
CA SER A 73 24.73 -25.78 21.94
C SER A 73 24.01 -25.95 20.59
N TYR A 74 24.14 -24.95 19.71
CA TYR A 74 23.52 -24.97 18.39
C TYR A 74 24.17 -26.02 17.46
N SER A 75 25.50 -26.14 17.49
CA SER A 75 26.24 -27.18 16.75
C SER A 75 25.85 -28.59 17.23
N GLN A 76 25.75 -28.80 18.54
CA GLN A 76 25.30 -30.08 19.12
C GLN A 76 23.83 -30.40 18.73
N LEU A 77 22.98 -29.38 18.64
CA LEU A 77 21.60 -29.57 18.18
C LEU A 77 21.57 -30.02 16.72
N GLN A 78 22.30 -29.34 15.83
CA GLN A 78 22.40 -29.74 14.42
C GLN A 78 22.94 -31.16 14.25
N GLN A 79 23.98 -31.53 15.01
CA GLN A 79 24.51 -32.90 15.01
C GLN A 79 23.44 -33.92 15.45
N THR A 80 22.69 -33.61 16.53
CA THR A 80 21.60 -34.45 17.03
C THR A 80 20.48 -34.61 16.00
N GLU A 81 20.09 -33.53 15.32
CA GLU A 81 19.05 -33.55 14.29
C GLU A 81 19.48 -34.32 13.03
N ASN A 82 20.72 -34.13 12.59
CA ASN A 82 21.28 -34.88 11.47
C ASN A 82 21.32 -36.38 11.79
N ARG A 83 21.75 -36.77 12.99
CA ARG A 83 21.74 -38.16 13.44
C ARG A 83 20.34 -38.76 13.47
N LEU A 84 19.35 -38.02 14.00
CA LEU A 84 17.94 -38.45 13.99
C LEU A 84 17.40 -38.62 12.56
N LYS A 85 17.82 -37.77 11.62
CA LYS A 85 17.43 -37.85 10.20
C LYS A 85 18.07 -39.05 9.50
N GLU A 86 19.35 -39.33 9.77
CA GLU A 86 20.04 -40.54 9.29
C GLU A 86 19.33 -41.82 9.76
N MET A 87 19.00 -41.89 11.06
CA MET A 87 18.32 -43.05 11.65
C MET A 87 16.90 -43.27 11.10
N LYS A 88 16.26 -42.22 10.58
CA LYS A 88 14.93 -42.31 9.93
C LYS A 88 15.03 -42.96 8.54
N ASN A 89 16.17 -42.81 7.86
CA ASN A 89 16.40 -43.30 6.50
C ASN A 89 16.95 -44.75 6.45
N LEU A 90 17.23 -45.37 7.60
CA LEU A 90 17.68 -46.77 7.67
C LEU A 90 16.52 -47.76 7.39
N LYS A 91 16.78 -48.74 6.50
CA LYS A 91 15.81 -49.78 6.08
C LYS A 91 15.31 -50.70 7.20
N ASN A 92 16.05 -50.81 8.31
CA ASN A 92 15.68 -51.62 9.46
C ASN A 92 15.88 -50.79 10.74
N ASN A 93 14.79 -50.21 11.25
CA ASN A 93 14.78 -49.10 12.18
C ASN A 93 14.15 -49.45 13.56
N ASN A 94 13.92 -50.75 13.80
CA ASN A 94 13.27 -51.34 14.98
C ASN A 94 14.14 -52.41 15.68
N ASN A 95 15.41 -52.11 15.97
CA ASN A 95 16.20 -52.87 16.96
C ASN A 95 16.17 -52.12 18.30
N ASP A 96 16.18 -52.82 19.43
CA ASP A 96 16.07 -52.26 20.78
C ASP A 96 17.16 -51.22 21.07
N GLU A 97 18.39 -51.45 20.59
CA GLU A 97 19.50 -50.48 20.68
C GLU A 97 19.22 -49.19 19.93
N LEU A 98 18.62 -49.27 18.73
CA LEU A 98 18.26 -48.10 17.92
C LEU A 98 17.08 -47.33 18.53
N ILE A 99 16.18 -48.02 19.24
CA ILE A 99 15.07 -47.40 19.97
C ILE A 99 15.60 -46.62 21.17
N ALA A 100 16.54 -47.21 21.93
CA ALA A 100 17.22 -46.55 23.05
C ALA A 100 18.02 -45.32 22.59
N GLU A 101 18.83 -45.43 21.53
CA GLU A 101 19.59 -44.30 20.96
C GLU A 101 18.65 -43.18 20.49
N LYS A 102 17.54 -43.50 19.80
CA LYS A 102 16.53 -42.50 19.40
C LYS A 102 15.91 -41.78 20.60
N LEU A 103 15.61 -42.50 21.68
CA LEU A 103 15.07 -41.93 22.90
C LEU A 103 16.05 -40.94 23.54
N GLU A 104 17.33 -41.32 23.65
CA GLU A 104 18.37 -40.43 24.17
C GLU A 104 18.61 -39.20 23.27
N LEU A 105 18.67 -39.38 21.95
CA LEU A 105 18.79 -38.25 21.02
C LEU A 105 17.59 -37.30 21.08
N ARG A 106 16.36 -37.82 21.29
CA ARG A 106 15.17 -36.98 21.47
C ARG A 106 15.22 -36.20 22.79
N LYS A 107 15.67 -36.82 23.89
CA LYS A 107 15.88 -36.13 25.16
C LYS A 107 16.96 -35.05 25.04
N ASN A 108 18.09 -35.38 24.39
CA ASN A 108 19.17 -34.43 24.17
C ASN A 108 18.72 -33.26 23.29
N LYS A 109 17.98 -33.54 22.21
CA LYS A 109 17.36 -32.51 21.36
C LYS A 109 16.49 -31.56 22.20
N HIS A 110 15.59 -32.11 23.03
CA HIS A 110 14.73 -31.29 23.89
C HIS A 110 15.53 -30.39 24.82
N ARG A 111 16.52 -30.97 25.52
CA ARG A 111 17.40 -30.22 26.44
C ARG A 111 18.18 -29.12 25.73
N LEU A 112 18.71 -29.39 24.53
CA LEU A 112 19.44 -28.40 23.73
C LEU A 112 18.50 -27.28 23.25
N GLN A 113 17.28 -27.63 22.83
CA GLN A 113 16.27 -26.63 22.46
C GLN A 113 15.90 -25.72 23.64
N GLU A 114 15.72 -26.28 24.84
CA GLU A 114 15.50 -25.49 26.06
C GLU A 114 16.68 -24.59 26.39
N THR A 115 17.91 -25.11 26.26
CA THR A 115 19.15 -24.35 26.52
C THR A 115 19.27 -23.16 25.56
N ILE A 116 19.03 -23.41 24.26
CA ILE A 116 19.05 -22.36 23.23
C ILE A 116 17.97 -21.32 23.50
N ALA A 117 16.75 -21.73 23.85
CA ALA A 117 15.66 -20.80 24.17
C ALA A 117 16.00 -19.89 25.36
N VAL A 118 16.61 -20.44 26.42
CA VAL A 118 17.07 -19.65 27.58
C VAL A 118 18.17 -18.66 27.18
N LEU A 119 19.12 -19.09 26.33
CA LEU A 119 20.16 -18.19 25.83
C LEU A 119 19.60 -17.09 24.91
N ASP A 120 18.65 -17.43 24.03
CA ASP A 120 17.95 -16.46 23.18
C ASP A 120 17.24 -15.40 24.04
N GLU A 121 16.51 -15.81 25.09
CA GLU A 121 15.84 -14.90 26.03
C GLU A 121 16.85 -14.03 26.80
N LYS A 122 17.95 -14.62 27.27
CA LYS A 122 19.06 -13.90 27.94
C LYS A 122 19.66 -12.84 27.03
N TYR A 123 20.01 -13.18 25.78
CA TYR A 123 20.64 -12.25 24.84
C TYR A 123 19.68 -11.17 24.35
N LEU A 124 18.41 -11.51 24.14
CA LEU A 124 17.36 -10.54 23.84
C LEU A 124 17.22 -9.54 24.99
N THR A 125 17.13 -10.02 26.24
CA THR A 125 16.99 -9.18 27.43
C THR A 125 18.19 -8.23 27.57
N GLN A 126 19.42 -8.76 27.51
CA GLN A 126 20.64 -7.96 27.59
C GLN A 126 20.74 -6.90 26.48
N SER A 127 20.48 -7.30 25.23
CA SER A 127 20.54 -6.37 24.09
C SER A 127 19.44 -5.31 24.16
N THR A 128 18.26 -5.69 24.65
CA THR A 128 17.14 -4.76 24.89
C THR A 128 17.49 -3.78 26.00
N GLU A 129 18.09 -4.21 27.11
CA GLU A 129 18.55 -3.31 28.18
C GLU A 129 19.63 -2.33 27.67
N GLU A 130 20.57 -2.81 26.86
CA GLU A 130 21.60 -1.97 26.23
C GLU A 130 21.00 -0.87 25.34
N ILE A 131 20.02 -1.22 24.51
CA ILE A 131 19.32 -0.25 23.64
C ILE A 131 18.38 0.65 24.44
N LYS A 132 17.61 0.10 25.40
CA LYS A 132 16.71 0.88 26.28
C LYS A 132 17.46 1.95 27.05
N LYS A 133 18.61 1.61 27.64
CA LYS A 133 19.45 2.55 28.39
C LYS A 133 19.93 3.73 27.54
N LYS A 134 20.11 3.50 26.23
CA LYS A 134 20.63 4.51 25.31
C LYS A 134 19.53 5.29 24.57
N TYR A 135 18.37 4.68 24.33
CA TYR A 135 17.39 5.22 23.39
C TYR A 135 15.92 5.20 23.87
N SER A 136 15.62 4.74 25.09
CA SER A 136 14.24 4.64 25.60
C SER A 136 13.30 3.93 24.62
N PHE A 137 13.62 2.68 24.32
CA PHE A 137 13.14 1.96 23.14
C PHE A 137 12.33 0.71 23.50
N GLY A 138 11.17 0.55 22.87
CA GLY A 138 10.39 -0.68 22.87
C GLY A 138 10.54 -1.44 21.54
N PHE A 139 10.31 -2.75 21.57
CA PHE A 139 10.51 -3.59 20.38
C PHE A 139 9.21 -3.96 19.65
N ALA A 140 8.04 -3.60 20.20
CA ALA A 140 6.77 -3.83 19.53
C ALA A 140 6.54 -2.83 18.40
N PHE A 141 6.05 -3.30 17.26
CA PHE A 141 5.65 -2.50 16.11
C PHE A 141 4.35 -3.03 15.52
N LEU A 142 3.75 -2.27 14.60
CA LEU A 142 2.46 -2.62 14.00
C LEU A 142 2.65 -2.94 12.53
N GLN A 143 2.16 -4.11 12.13
CA GLN A 143 2.00 -4.49 10.74
C GLN A 143 0.57 -4.18 10.29
N TYR A 144 0.41 -3.70 9.06
CA TYR A 144 -0.85 -3.40 8.41
C TYR A 144 -1.00 -4.22 7.13
N LYS A 145 -2.17 -4.88 6.98
CA LYS A 145 -2.51 -5.74 5.82
C LYS A 145 -1.41 -6.75 5.45
N ASP A 146 -0.74 -7.32 6.46
CA ASP A 146 0.32 -8.33 6.32
C ASP A 146 1.51 -7.92 5.42
N SER A 147 1.68 -6.64 5.11
CA SER A 147 2.65 -6.21 4.10
C SER A 147 3.34 -4.89 4.39
N PHE A 148 2.69 -3.99 5.12
CA PHE A 148 3.23 -2.67 5.46
C PHE A 148 3.46 -2.56 6.96
N PHE A 149 4.37 -1.69 7.38
CA PHE A 149 4.71 -1.48 8.77
C PHE A 149 4.49 -0.02 9.13
N CYS A 150 3.76 0.22 10.21
CA CYS A 150 3.53 1.58 10.68
C CYS A 150 4.84 2.16 11.25
N SER A 151 5.20 3.34 10.78
CA SER A 151 6.47 4.00 10.99
C SER A 151 6.26 5.51 11.14
N THR A 152 7.36 6.23 11.33
CA THR A 152 7.39 7.68 11.43
C THR A 152 8.41 8.22 10.45
N PHE A 153 8.26 9.48 10.04
CA PHE A 153 9.24 10.12 9.16
C PHE A 153 10.68 10.02 9.71
N THR A 154 10.86 10.22 11.02
CA THR A 154 12.18 10.08 11.67
C THR A 154 12.78 8.68 11.51
N GLU A 155 11.98 7.62 11.59
CA GLU A 155 12.48 6.26 11.38
C GLU A 155 12.81 5.98 9.92
N ILE A 156 12.02 6.52 8.99
CA ILE A 156 12.30 6.44 7.54
C ILE A 156 13.63 7.13 7.25
N ALA A 157 13.80 8.38 7.69
CA ALA A 157 15.04 9.14 7.52
C ALA A 157 16.25 8.46 8.19
N ALA A 158 16.04 7.68 9.24
CA ALA A 158 17.12 6.93 9.87
C ALA A 158 17.68 5.83 8.94
N ILE A 159 16.86 5.27 8.04
CA ILE A 159 17.20 4.21 7.07
C ILE A 159 17.56 4.80 5.69
N LEU A 160 16.86 5.86 5.28
CA LEU A 160 17.02 6.61 4.04
C LEU A 160 17.33 8.07 4.37
N PRO A 161 18.57 8.41 4.77
CA PRO A 161 18.92 9.76 5.24
C PRO A 161 18.61 10.87 4.24
N GLN A 162 18.63 10.56 2.94
CA GLN A 162 18.31 11.50 1.87
C GLN A 162 16.88 12.06 1.98
N VAL A 163 15.95 11.30 2.58
CA VAL A 163 14.56 11.72 2.77
C VAL A 163 14.45 12.95 3.69
N GLU A 164 15.48 13.30 4.47
CA GLU A 164 15.46 14.56 5.24
C GLU A 164 15.33 15.81 4.36
N ASP A 165 15.72 15.74 3.09
CA ASP A 165 15.61 16.84 2.13
C ASP A 165 14.18 17.04 1.58
N VAL A 166 13.24 16.12 1.91
CA VAL A 166 11.81 16.29 1.63
C VAL A 166 11.26 17.40 2.52
N ASN A 167 10.85 18.50 1.89
CA ASN A 167 10.51 19.76 2.55
C ASN A 167 9.10 19.81 3.13
N ASN A 168 8.25 18.81 2.86
CA ASN A 168 6.89 18.85 3.33
C ASN A 168 6.72 18.51 4.83
N LEU A 169 6.27 19.51 5.59
CA LEU A 169 6.05 19.40 7.03
C LEU A 169 4.89 18.47 7.42
N GLN A 170 3.97 18.15 6.51
CA GLN A 170 2.80 17.33 6.86
C GLN A 170 3.17 15.86 7.05
N LEU A 171 4.03 15.30 6.21
CA LEU A 171 4.51 13.91 6.35
C LEU A 171 5.21 13.68 7.69
N ARG A 172 5.87 14.70 8.24
CA ARG A 172 6.55 14.65 9.55
C ARG A 172 5.58 14.60 10.74
N LYS A 173 4.30 14.91 10.53
CA LYS A 173 3.28 14.99 11.59
C LYS A 173 2.33 13.80 11.63
N MET A 174 2.44 12.85 10.70
CA MET A 174 1.54 11.70 10.59
C MET A 174 2.29 10.38 10.72
N PRO A 175 1.60 9.30 11.13
CA PRO A 175 2.13 7.95 10.97
C PRO A 175 2.19 7.60 9.48
N LEU A 176 3.23 6.87 9.08
CA LEU A 176 3.45 6.43 7.70
C LEU A 176 3.47 4.91 7.65
N PHE A 177 3.18 4.32 6.50
CA PHE A 177 3.11 2.88 6.32
C PHE A 177 4.14 2.46 5.29
N VAL A 178 5.16 1.74 5.74
CA VAL A 178 6.36 1.54 4.95
C VAL A 178 6.61 0.08 4.63
N ARG A 179 7.37 -0.15 3.56
CA ARG A 179 7.85 -1.46 3.16
C ARG A 179 9.08 -1.34 2.27
N GLY A 180 10.05 -2.23 2.45
CA GLY A 180 11.20 -2.39 1.57
C GLY A 180 12.27 -1.30 1.75
N LEU A 181 12.20 -0.48 2.81
CA LEU A 181 13.07 0.69 2.93
C LEU A 181 14.54 0.32 3.03
N ARG A 182 14.86 -0.80 3.66
CA ARG A 182 16.24 -1.29 3.74
C ARG A 182 16.77 -1.74 2.38
N ASP A 183 15.97 -2.50 1.63
CA ASP A 183 16.35 -2.97 0.29
C ASP A 183 16.49 -1.78 -0.67
N LEU A 184 15.63 -0.78 -0.53
CA LEU A 184 15.76 0.50 -1.24
C LEU A 184 17.05 1.23 -0.86
N SER A 185 17.37 1.33 0.44
CA SER A 185 18.59 1.99 0.92
C SER A 185 19.84 1.35 0.32
N VAL A 186 19.93 0.02 0.34
CA VAL A 186 21.03 -0.74 -0.28
C VAL A 186 21.09 -0.52 -1.80
N ALA A 187 19.93 -0.48 -2.47
CA ALA A 187 19.87 -0.24 -3.91
C ALA A 187 20.37 1.16 -4.29
N LEU A 188 20.00 2.19 -3.51
CA LEU A 188 20.43 3.56 -3.72
C LEU A 188 21.92 3.76 -3.43
N GLU A 189 22.47 3.12 -2.40
CA GLU A 189 23.92 3.08 -2.16
C GLU A 189 24.68 2.45 -3.34
N GLY A 190 24.07 1.48 -4.02
CA GLY A 190 24.57 0.87 -5.25
C GLY A 190 24.28 1.67 -6.53
N ALA A 191 23.71 2.88 -6.43
CA ALA A 191 23.29 3.72 -7.55
C ALA A 191 22.30 3.06 -8.53
N ALA A 192 21.45 2.14 -8.03
CA ALA A 192 20.43 1.49 -8.84
C ALA A 192 19.36 2.52 -9.30
N PRO A 193 18.89 2.45 -10.57
CA PRO A 193 17.83 3.32 -11.04
C PRO A 193 16.53 3.14 -10.24
N LEU A 194 15.99 4.25 -9.74
CA LEU A 194 14.73 4.29 -8.98
C LEU A 194 13.61 4.91 -9.82
N GLY A 195 12.49 4.19 -9.89
CA GLY A 195 11.23 4.72 -10.37
C GLY A 195 10.29 5.03 -9.21
N ILE A 196 9.59 6.16 -9.26
CA ILE A 196 8.61 6.60 -8.27
C ILE A 196 7.23 6.65 -8.91
N VAL A 197 6.23 6.13 -8.19
CA VAL A 197 4.84 6.09 -8.64
C VAL A 197 3.89 6.49 -7.51
N GLY A 198 2.78 7.07 -7.90
CA GLY A 198 1.69 7.51 -7.05
C GLY A 198 0.90 8.54 -7.83
N GLY A 199 -0.29 8.90 -7.36
CA GLY A 199 -1.09 9.86 -8.09
C GLY A 199 -2.50 9.94 -7.56
N PRO A 200 -3.26 10.95 -8.01
CA PRO A 200 -4.65 11.08 -7.62
C PRO A 200 -5.50 9.99 -8.28
N CYS A 201 -6.52 9.55 -7.57
CA CYS A 201 -7.68 8.96 -8.22
C CYS A 201 -8.33 10.00 -9.15
N LEU A 202 -9.12 9.57 -10.14
CA LEU A 202 -9.70 10.52 -11.08
C LEU A 202 -10.71 11.46 -10.40
N PHE A 203 -11.53 10.94 -9.48
CA PHE A 203 -12.47 11.73 -8.68
C PHE A 203 -12.96 10.95 -7.46
N GLY A 204 -13.25 11.67 -6.37
CA GLY A 204 -13.79 11.16 -5.12
C GLY A 204 -15.30 10.94 -5.14
N ALA A 205 -15.83 10.58 -3.97
CA ALA A 205 -17.27 10.51 -3.74
C ALA A 205 -17.93 11.87 -3.96
N HIS A 206 -19.18 11.87 -4.42
CA HIS A 206 -20.03 13.02 -4.68
C HIS A 206 -19.56 13.93 -5.85
N GLU A 207 -18.42 13.66 -6.46
CA GLU A 207 -17.86 14.50 -7.54
C GLU A 207 -18.44 14.17 -8.92
N VAL A 208 -18.80 12.91 -9.19
CA VAL A 208 -19.43 12.50 -10.45
C VAL A 208 -20.67 11.67 -10.15
N VAL A 209 -21.82 12.14 -10.63
CA VAL A 209 -23.12 11.51 -10.39
C VAL A 209 -23.68 10.94 -11.69
N LEU A 210 -24.20 9.72 -11.61
CA LEU A 210 -24.93 9.04 -12.68
C LEU A 210 -26.43 9.08 -12.38
N ASP A 211 -27.18 9.78 -13.22
CA ASP A 211 -28.64 9.77 -13.25
C ASP A 211 -29.14 8.66 -14.18
N ILE A 212 -29.92 7.72 -13.65
CA ILE A 212 -30.59 6.67 -14.43
C ILE A 212 -32.06 7.05 -14.58
N TYR A 213 -32.52 7.21 -15.82
CA TYR A 213 -33.91 7.56 -16.15
C TYR A 213 -34.64 6.35 -16.70
N HIS A 214 -35.86 6.13 -16.20
CA HIS A 214 -36.71 5.00 -16.58
C HIS A 214 -37.88 5.42 -17.47
N ALA A 215 -38.45 4.46 -18.19
CA ALA A 215 -39.59 4.67 -19.08
C ALA A 215 -40.85 5.20 -18.38
N ASP A 216 -41.02 4.92 -17.08
CA ASP A 216 -42.12 5.42 -16.26
C ASP A 216 -41.94 6.89 -15.80
N GLY A 217 -40.83 7.51 -16.18
CA GLY A 217 -40.46 8.88 -15.81
C GLY A 217 -39.74 9.01 -14.47
N SER A 218 -39.48 7.90 -13.77
CA SER A 218 -38.70 7.90 -12.54
C SER A 218 -37.20 8.10 -12.81
N ARG A 219 -36.50 8.59 -11.80
CA ARG A 219 -35.05 8.84 -11.83
C ARG A 219 -34.40 8.34 -10.55
N VAL A 220 -33.31 7.59 -10.70
CA VAL A 220 -32.47 7.14 -9.59
C VAL A 220 -31.04 7.67 -9.80
N GLN A 221 -30.39 8.08 -8.74
CA GLN A 221 -29.06 8.70 -8.79
C GLN A 221 -28.04 7.80 -8.10
N PHE A 222 -26.84 7.70 -8.67
CA PHE A 222 -25.74 6.95 -8.09
C PHE A 222 -24.48 7.81 -8.07
N ASP A 223 -23.72 7.71 -6.98
CA ASP A 223 -22.37 8.20 -6.95
C ASP A 223 -21.46 7.26 -7.74
N PHE A 224 -20.71 7.81 -8.70
CA PHE A 224 -19.93 6.99 -9.62
C PHE A 224 -18.72 6.34 -8.93
N SER A 225 -18.08 7.05 -8.00
CA SER A 225 -16.85 6.58 -7.33
C SER A 225 -17.13 5.46 -6.33
N THR A 226 -18.16 5.63 -5.49
CA THR A 226 -18.57 4.64 -4.48
C THR A 226 -19.50 3.56 -5.04
N GLY A 227 -20.16 3.83 -6.16
CA GLY A 227 -21.16 2.94 -6.77
C GLY A 227 -22.48 2.84 -5.98
N ARG A 228 -22.70 3.73 -5.00
CA ARG A 228 -23.87 3.70 -4.11
C ARG A 228 -24.95 4.66 -4.58
N ASN A 229 -26.21 4.26 -4.39
CA ASN A 229 -27.38 5.07 -4.70
C ASN A 229 -27.48 6.30 -3.77
N PHE A 230 -27.90 7.45 -4.29
CA PHE A 230 -28.38 8.60 -3.51
C PHE A 230 -29.88 8.48 -3.20
N ASP A 231 -30.23 8.07 -1.98
CA ASP A 231 -31.58 8.26 -1.45
C ASP A 231 -31.64 9.56 -0.64
N ARG A 232 -32.30 10.59 -1.18
CA ARG A 232 -32.48 11.92 -0.53
C ARG A 232 -31.16 12.57 -0.06
N GLY A 233 -30.07 12.35 -0.80
CA GLY A 233 -28.75 12.89 -0.46
C GLY A 233 -27.93 12.01 0.50
N ILE A 234 -28.40 10.80 0.82
CA ILE A 234 -27.68 9.81 1.64
C ILE A 234 -27.33 8.59 0.78
N LEU A 235 -26.12 8.06 0.92
CA LEU A 235 -25.70 6.83 0.22
C LEU A 235 -26.47 5.61 0.78
N ALA A 236 -27.36 5.04 -0.03
CA ALA A 236 -28.11 3.81 0.24
C ALA A 236 -27.29 2.55 -0.13
N GLU A 237 -27.82 1.36 0.21
CA GLU A 237 -27.11 0.08 0.03
C GLU A 237 -27.16 -0.48 -1.39
N ASP A 238 -28.05 0.03 -2.26
CA ASP A 238 -28.16 -0.48 -3.63
C ASP A 238 -26.88 -0.18 -4.42
N ASP A 239 -26.29 -1.25 -4.97
CA ASP A 239 -25.08 -1.23 -5.78
C ASP A 239 -25.41 -0.94 -7.25
N LEU A 240 -24.69 0.00 -7.86
CA LEU A 240 -24.91 0.46 -9.23
C LEU A 240 -24.89 -0.66 -10.27
N GLU A 241 -23.91 -1.57 -10.23
CA GLU A 241 -23.81 -2.65 -11.23
C GLU A 241 -24.96 -3.66 -11.11
N SER A 242 -25.33 -3.99 -9.87
CA SER A 242 -26.48 -4.83 -9.58
C SER A 242 -27.78 -4.17 -10.05
N TYR A 243 -27.92 -2.87 -9.78
CA TYR A 243 -29.08 -2.08 -10.20
C TYR A 243 -29.23 -2.04 -11.73
N LEU A 244 -28.14 -1.73 -12.45
CA LEU A 244 -28.12 -1.72 -13.91
C LEU A 244 -28.46 -3.10 -14.49
N SER A 245 -27.98 -4.18 -13.86
CA SER A 245 -28.23 -5.56 -14.33
C SER A 245 -29.66 -6.02 -14.11
N ILE A 246 -30.37 -5.50 -13.11
CA ILE A 246 -31.76 -5.86 -12.80
C ILE A 246 -32.74 -5.04 -13.65
N ASN A 247 -32.49 -3.73 -13.81
CA ASN A 247 -33.45 -2.79 -14.38
C ASN A 247 -33.16 -2.44 -15.86
N TYR A 248 -32.26 -3.14 -16.53
CA TYR A 248 -31.72 -2.73 -17.84
C TYR A 248 -32.77 -2.49 -18.94
N GLU A 249 -33.89 -3.22 -18.91
CA GLU A 249 -34.94 -3.12 -19.95
C GLU A 249 -35.75 -1.82 -19.86
N ASP A 250 -35.90 -1.26 -18.65
CA ASP A 250 -36.72 -0.08 -18.39
C ASP A 250 -35.93 1.23 -18.46
N ILE A 251 -34.60 1.14 -18.52
CA ILE A 251 -33.71 2.31 -18.60
C ILE A 251 -33.83 2.90 -20.01
N ILE A 252 -34.04 4.21 -20.09
CA ILE A 252 -34.15 4.96 -21.36
C ILE A 252 -33.03 5.99 -21.55
N HIS A 253 -32.37 6.41 -20.48
CA HIS A 253 -31.29 7.38 -20.53
C HIS A 253 -30.34 7.26 -19.33
N LEU A 254 -29.06 7.52 -19.58
CA LEU A 254 -28.01 7.64 -18.57
C LEU A 254 -27.43 9.06 -18.65
N GLY A 255 -27.74 9.89 -17.66
CA GLY A 255 -27.21 11.25 -17.52
C GLY A 255 -26.01 11.28 -16.59
N LEU A 256 -25.00 12.10 -16.90
CA LEU A 256 -23.84 12.28 -16.02
C LEU A 256 -23.65 13.75 -15.70
N THR A 257 -23.35 14.03 -14.43
CA THR A 257 -23.05 15.38 -13.94
C THR A 257 -21.70 15.39 -13.25
N ASN A 258 -20.82 16.31 -13.67
CA ASN A 258 -19.55 16.58 -13.02
C ASN A 258 -19.70 17.74 -12.04
N TYR A 259 -19.42 17.47 -10.76
CA TYR A 259 -19.39 18.44 -9.67
C TYR A 259 -17.98 18.75 -9.17
N LYS A 260 -16.94 18.06 -9.67
CA LYS A 260 -15.55 18.36 -9.32
C LYS A 260 -15.21 19.78 -9.74
N ARG A 261 -14.70 20.57 -8.79
CA ARG A 261 -14.45 22.02 -8.99
C ARG A 261 -12.97 22.37 -9.14
N GLY A 262 -12.08 21.42 -8.90
CA GLY A 262 -10.63 21.61 -8.96
C GLY A 262 -9.89 20.46 -8.32
N VAL A 263 -8.61 20.68 -8.03
CA VAL A 263 -7.74 19.77 -7.29
C VAL A 263 -7.84 20.08 -5.80
N THR A 264 -8.04 19.07 -4.97
CA THR A 264 -8.06 19.19 -3.51
C THR A 264 -6.66 19.38 -2.95
N TYR A 265 -6.56 19.89 -1.72
CA TYR A 265 -5.25 20.08 -1.08
C TYR A 265 -4.51 18.75 -0.90
N GLN A 266 -5.24 17.68 -0.57
CA GLN A 266 -4.66 16.32 -0.50
C GLN A 266 -4.13 15.85 -1.86
N GLU A 267 -4.88 16.02 -2.94
CA GLU A 267 -4.45 15.59 -4.29
C GLU A 267 -3.20 16.37 -4.74
N TYR A 268 -3.16 17.68 -4.48
CA TYR A 268 -1.97 18.51 -4.72
C TYR A 268 -0.76 17.97 -3.95
N LEU A 269 -0.91 17.76 -2.64
CA LEU A 269 0.17 17.23 -1.80
C LEU A 269 0.65 15.85 -2.27
N SER A 270 -0.28 14.98 -2.65
CA SER A 270 0.03 13.62 -3.12
C SER A 270 0.93 13.66 -4.36
N MET A 271 0.66 14.58 -5.29
CA MET A 271 1.52 14.80 -6.47
C MET A 271 2.85 15.48 -6.08
N GLN A 272 2.81 16.50 -5.22
CA GLN A 272 4.01 17.22 -4.76
C GLN A 272 5.02 16.27 -4.09
N TYR A 273 4.54 15.31 -3.27
CA TYR A 273 5.40 14.33 -2.61
C TYR A 273 6.23 13.54 -3.61
N LEU A 274 5.66 13.16 -4.76
CA LEU A 274 6.38 12.39 -5.77
C LEU A 274 7.62 13.14 -6.26
N PHE A 275 7.48 14.43 -6.52
CA PHE A 275 8.59 15.29 -6.95
C PHE A 275 9.61 15.50 -5.82
N GLU A 276 9.16 15.80 -4.59
CA GLU A 276 10.08 15.99 -3.46
C GLU A 276 10.90 14.73 -3.17
N PHE A 277 10.28 13.55 -3.19
CA PHE A 277 10.99 12.27 -3.04
C PHE A 277 11.89 11.97 -4.24
N ALA A 278 11.50 12.35 -5.46
CA ALA A 278 12.33 12.18 -6.65
C ALA A 278 13.62 12.99 -6.57
N VAL A 279 13.53 14.26 -6.14
CA VAL A 279 14.70 15.10 -5.89
C VAL A 279 15.59 14.49 -4.81
N ALA A 280 15.00 14.15 -3.67
CA ALA A 280 15.75 13.60 -2.53
C ALA A 280 16.46 12.28 -2.88
N LEU A 281 15.82 11.40 -3.65
CA LEU A 281 16.31 10.05 -3.92
C LEU A 281 16.97 9.88 -5.30
N GLY A 282 16.99 10.92 -6.13
CA GLY A 282 17.46 10.82 -7.52
C GLY A 282 16.60 9.91 -8.39
N GLY A 283 15.29 9.87 -8.16
CA GLY A 283 14.33 9.01 -8.86
C GLY A 283 13.68 9.67 -10.08
N LYS A 284 13.07 8.85 -10.94
CA LYS A 284 12.18 9.31 -12.03
C LYS A 284 10.73 9.06 -11.67
N VAL A 285 9.83 9.97 -12.01
CA VAL A 285 8.41 9.90 -11.65
C VAL A 285 7.58 9.38 -12.82
N VAL A 286 6.60 8.51 -12.52
CA VAL A 286 5.47 8.25 -13.42
C VAL A 286 4.17 8.41 -12.65
N ILE A 287 3.29 9.30 -13.11
CA ILE A 287 1.98 9.57 -12.47
C ILE A 287 0.87 8.92 -13.31
N PRO A 288 0.11 7.94 -12.78
CA PRO A 288 -1.09 7.45 -13.42
C PRO A 288 -2.27 8.40 -13.17
N ILE A 289 -2.91 8.88 -14.25
CA ILE A 289 -4.25 9.45 -14.22
C ILE A 289 -5.19 8.41 -14.84
N PRO A 290 -6.00 7.69 -14.05
CA PRO A 290 -6.66 6.45 -14.47
C PRO A 290 -7.93 6.65 -15.33
N ASP A 291 -8.01 7.71 -16.15
CA ASP A 291 -9.19 8.05 -16.97
C ASP A 291 -9.64 6.91 -17.91
N MET A 292 -8.70 6.22 -18.55
CA MET A 292 -8.95 5.03 -19.36
C MET A 292 -9.52 3.87 -18.53
N SER A 293 -9.11 3.72 -17.28
CA SER A 293 -9.57 2.68 -16.36
C SER A 293 -11.02 2.94 -15.94
N TYR A 294 -11.36 4.18 -15.59
CA TYR A 294 -12.73 4.58 -15.29
C TYR A 294 -13.67 4.40 -16.49
N MET A 295 -13.20 4.69 -17.71
CA MET A 295 -13.97 4.43 -18.92
C MET A 295 -14.23 2.93 -19.13
N LYS A 296 -13.23 2.07 -18.86
CA LYS A 296 -13.42 0.61 -18.90
C LYS A 296 -14.41 0.14 -17.84
N PHE A 297 -14.35 0.69 -16.63
CA PHE A 297 -15.32 0.43 -15.58
C PHE A 297 -16.73 0.79 -16.06
N PHE A 298 -16.92 1.99 -16.62
CA PHE A 298 -18.24 2.43 -17.08
C PHE A 298 -18.80 1.50 -18.18
N LYS A 299 -17.96 1.18 -19.17
CA LYS A 299 -18.30 0.26 -20.26
C LYS A 299 -18.66 -1.13 -19.73
N GLY A 300 -17.93 -1.60 -18.73
CA GLY A 300 -18.13 -2.91 -18.13
C GLY A 300 -19.47 -3.01 -17.39
N ILE A 301 -19.77 -2.08 -16.48
CA ILE A 301 -21.01 -2.11 -15.68
C ILE A 301 -22.27 -1.84 -16.53
N THR A 302 -22.13 -1.16 -17.68
CA THR A 302 -23.23 -0.89 -18.62
C THR A 302 -23.34 -1.93 -19.75
N THR A 303 -22.68 -3.08 -19.62
CA THR A 303 -22.78 -4.17 -20.61
C THR A 303 -24.24 -4.56 -20.91
N PRO A 304 -25.14 -4.72 -19.90
CA PRO A 304 -26.54 -5.08 -20.15
C PRO A 304 -27.38 -4.00 -20.84
N ILE A 305 -26.95 -2.73 -20.79
CA ILE A 305 -27.71 -1.59 -21.30
C ILE A 305 -27.64 -1.52 -22.82
N ALA A 306 -28.74 -1.11 -23.46
CA ALA A 306 -28.83 -0.94 -24.92
C ALA A 306 -27.80 0.08 -25.46
N SER A 307 -27.29 -0.17 -26.67
CA SER A 307 -26.15 0.58 -27.22
C SER A 307 -26.47 2.05 -27.52
N GLU A 308 -27.70 2.29 -27.98
CA GLU A 308 -28.29 3.61 -28.25
C GLU A 308 -28.38 4.48 -26.99
N ILE A 309 -28.50 3.86 -25.80
CA ILE A 309 -28.55 4.56 -24.52
C ILE A 309 -27.15 4.85 -23.99
N LYS A 310 -26.25 3.85 -24.00
CA LYS A 310 -24.93 3.99 -23.38
C LYS A 310 -23.92 4.76 -24.25
N THR A 311 -24.06 4.75 -25.57
CA THR A 311 -23.11 5.43 -26.46
C THR A 311 -23.07 6.95 -26.25
N PRO A 312 -24.21 7.66 -26.15
CA PRO A 312 -24.21 9.07 -25.75
C PRO A 312 -23.58 9.31 -24.37
N ALA A 313 -23.91 8.46 -23.39
CA ALA A 313 -23.37 8.56 -22.03
C ALA A 313 -21.85 8.39 -21.98
N PHE A 314 -21.29 7.49 -22.80
CA PHE A 314 -19.84 7.31 -22.90
C PHE A 314 -19.13 8.56 -23.41
N LYS A 315 -19.72 9.28 -24.38
CA LYS A 315 -19.13 10.55 -24.87
C LYS A 315 -19.14 11.63 -23.80
N VAL A 316 -20.22 11.73 -23.04
CA VAL A 316 -20.31 12.67 -21.91
C VAL A 316 -19.28 12.31 -20.85
N PHE A 317 -19.17 11.04 -20.49
CA PHE A 317 -18.19 10.60 -19.49
C PHE A 317 -16.74 10.77 -19.94
N GLU A 318 -16.45 10.57 -21.24
CA GLU A 318 -15.14 10.83 -21.82
C GLU A 318 -14.76 12.30 -21.65
N GLN A 319 -15.67 13.22 -21.98
CA GLN A 319 -15.44 14.66 -21.78
C GLN A 319 -15.21 14.99 -20.30
N ILE A 320 -16.06 14.49 -19.40
CA ILE A 320 -15.89 14.69 -17.95
C ILE A 320 -14.52 14.18 -17.48
N SER A 321 -14.12 13.01 -17.94
CA SER A 321 -12.83 12.41 -17.58
C SER A 321 -11.66 13.26 -18.10
N HIS A 322 -11.76 13.79 -19.32
CA HIS A 322 -10.74 14.68 -19.90
C HIS A 322 -10.66 16.01 -19.17
N ASP A 323 -11.80 16.64 -18.86
CA ASP A 323 -11.85 17.89 -18.13
C ASP A 323 -11.17 17.77 -16.76
N ILE A 324 -11.38 16.64 -16.07
CA ILE A 324 -10.74 16.37 -14.78
C ILE A 324 -9.26 16.04 -14.94
N THR A 325 -8.90 15.23 -15.95
CA THR A 325 -7.49 14.96 -16.30
C THR A 325 -6.73 16.26 -16.55
N ASP A 326 -7.32 17.23 -17.26
CA ASP A 326 -6.71 18.54 -17.52
C ASP A 326 -6.38 19.29 -16.22
N MET A 327 -7.24 19.23 -15.21
CA MET A 327 -6.96 19.84 -13.89
C MET A 327 -5.69 19.26 -13.24
N TYR A 328 -5.48 17.95 -13.34
CA TYR A 328 -4.27 17.32 -12.79
C TYR A 328 -3.04 17.61 -13.64
N LEU A 329 -3.17 17.64 -14.97
CA LEU A 329 -2.07 17.98 -15.87
C LEU A 329 -1.56 19.41 -15.61
N GLU A 330 -2.44 20.37 -15.37
CA GLU A 330 -2.06 21.74 -15.00
C GLU A 330 -1.19 21.76 -13.72
N VAL A 331 -1.58 21.02 -12.68
CA VAL A 331 -0.79 20.93 -11.44
C VAL A 331 0.54 20.23 -11.66
N ILE A 332 0.56 19.16 -12.47
CA ILE A 332 1.81 18.44 -12.79
C ILE A 332 2.77 19.33 -13.56
N ASP A 333 2.29 20.12 -14.53
CA ASP A 333 3.09 21.08 -15.27
C ASP A 333 3.70 22.15 -14.32
N GLU A 334 2.92 22.67 -13.38
CA GLU A 334 3.43 23.59 -12.35
C GLU A 334 4.51 22.95 -11.47
N LEU A 335 4.32 21.69 -11.05
CA LEU A 335 5.31 20.96 -10.27
C LEU A 335 6.59 20.69 -11.08
N GLN A 336 6.49 20.38 -12.38
CA GLN A 336 7.66 20.24 -13.25
C GLN A 336 8.45 21.54 -13.40
N LEU A 337 7.80 22.70 -13.35
CA LEU A 337 8.47 23.99 -13.33
C LEU A 337 9.19 24.26 -11.99
N GLN A 338 8.61 23.80 -10.88
CA GLN A 338 9.21 23.92 -9.54
C GLN A 338 10.39 22.96 -9.32
N TYR A 339 10.33 21.79 -9.95
CA TYR A 339 11.31 20.70 -9.82
C TYR A 339 11.86 20.30 -11.21
N PRO A 340 12.57 21.20 -11.91
CA PRO A 340 12.98 21.01 -13.31
C PRO A 340 13.98 19.86 -13.53
N GLU A 341 14.63 19.37 -12.48
CA GLU A 341 15.53 18.22 -12.51
C GLU A 341 14.79 16.87 -12.53
N VAL A 342 13.49 16.83 -12.21
CA VAL A 342 12.71 15.60 -12.11
C VAL A 342 12.15 15.22 -13.49
N GLU A 343 12.61 14.09 -14.01
CA GLU A 343 12.01 13.47 -15.19
C GLU A 343 10.67 12.82 -14.80
N CYS A 344 9.56 13.35 -15.35
CA CYS A 344 8.20 12.89 -15.08
C CYS A 344 7.49 12.51 -16.37
N GLN A 345 6.74 11.39 -16.32
CA GLN A 345 5.83 10.95 -17.37
C GLN A 345 4.44 10.76 -16.78
N VAL A 346 3.40 11.04 -17.56
CA VAL A 346 2.01 10.92 -17.10
C VAL A 346 1.25 9.96 -18.00
N LEU A 347 0.67 8.92 -17.40
CA LEU A 347 -0.23 8.02 -18.12
C LEU A 347 -1.65 8.60 -18.07
N HIS A 348 -2.22 8.92 -19.23
CA HIS A 348 -3.62 9.31 -19.39
C HIS A 348 -4.11 8.95 -20.80
N SER A 349 -5.43 8.82 -21.00
CA SER A 349 -6.04 8.23 -22.21
C SER A 349 -5.68 8.93 -23.52
N ARG A 350 -5.36 10.23 -23.45
CA ARG A 350 -4.96 11.05 -24.61
C ARG A 350 -3.48 10.90 -24.98
N ASN A 351 -2.65 10.35 -24.08
CA ASN A 351 -1.26 9.99 -24.39
C ASN A 351 -1.18 8.54 -24.88
N VAL A 352 -1.48 8.35 -26.16
CA VAL A 352 -1.60 7.03 -26.79
C VAL A 352 -0.31 6.23 -26.68
N GLU A 353 0.85 6.86 -26.82
CA GLU A 353 2.14 6.17 -26.78
C GLU A 353 2.40 5.50 -25.42
N ILE A 354 2.17 6.23 -24.32
CA ILE A 354 2.35 5.69 -22.97
C ILE A 354 1.26 4.66 -22.64
N CYS A 355 0.02 4.88 -23.09
CA CYS A 355 -1.06 3.90 -22.95
C CYS A 355 -0.74 2.57 -23.65
N ASP A 356 -0.29 2.62 -24.89
CA ASP A 356 0.09 1.43 -25.66
C ASP A 356 1.26 0.72 -25.00
N LEU A 357 2.29 1.47 -24.58
CA LEU A 357 3.42 0.92 -23.83
C LEU A 357 2.96 0.22 -22.53
N PHE A 358 2.07 0.85 -21.77
CA PHE A 358 1.49 0.27 -20.56
C PHE A 358 0.76 -1.04 -20.86
N TYR A 359 -0.13 -1.05 -21.85
CA TYR A 359 -0.93 -2.22 -22.19
C TYR A 359 -0.07 -3.37 -22.72
N ASP A 360 0.96 -3.08 -23.51
CA ASP A 360 1.89 -4.08 -24.04
C ASP A 360 2.76 -4.67 -22.94
N LYS A 361 3.38 -3.81 -22.11
CA LYS A 361 4.35 -4.25 -21.09
C LYS A 361 3.72 -5.00 -19.94
N ARG A 362 2.47 -4.68 -19.58
CA ARG A 362 1.79 -5.33 -18.44
C ARG A 362 1.24 -6.73 -18.78
N GLN A 363 1.02 -7.05 -20.06
CA GLN A 363 0.33 -8.28 -20.48
C GLN A 363 0.92 -9.58 -19.90
N PRO A 364 2.26 -9.77 -19.87
CA PRO A 364 2.86 -10.95 -19.26
C PRO A 364 2.44 -11.16 -17.80
N PHE A 365 2.21 -10.09 -17.05
CA PHE A 365 1.85 -10.12 -15.63
C PHE A 365 0.35 -10.30 -15.40
N VAL A 366 -0.50 -9.77 -16.29
CA VAL A 366 -1.95 -9.99 -16.24
C VAL A 366 -2.28 -11.48 -16.31
N SER A 367 -1.54 -12.25 -17.11
CA SER A 367 -1.72 -13.71 -17.18
C SER A 367 -1.48 -14.43 -15.84
N LYS A 368 -0.60 -13.87 -14.98
CA LYS A 368 -0.33 -14.39 -13.63
C LYS A 368 -1.49 -14.06 -12.68
N LEU A 369 -2.16 -12.91 -12.83
CA LEU A 369 -3.38 -12.56 -12.06
C LEU A 369 -4.49 -13.58 -12.31
N SER A 370 -4.79 -13.90 -13.57
CA SER A 370 -5.87 -14.83 -13.92
C SER A 370 -5.67 -16.24 -13.33
N ARG A 371 -4.42 -16.68 -13.13
CA ARG A 371 -4.09 -17.96 -12.49
C ARG A 371 -4.35 -17.98 -10.98
N GLN A 372 -4.54 -16.82 -10.36
CA GLN A 372 -4.81 -16.70 -8.92
C GLN A 372 -6.31 -16.71 -8.58
N GLY A 373 -7.18 -16.82 -9.60
CA GLY A 373 -8.63 -16.84 -9.44
C GLY A 373 -9.29 -15.54 -9.90
N ARG A 374 -10.53 -15.30 -9.46
CA ARG A 374 -11.27 -14.08 -9.78
C ARG A 374 -10.63 -12.88 -9.07
N VAL A 375 -10.36 -11.82 -9.84
CA VAL A 375 -9.74 -10.57 -9.33
C VAL A 375 -10.75 -9.74 -8.51
N THR A 376 -12.03 -9.84 -8.87
CA THR A 376 -13.18 -9.20 -8.24
C THR A 376 -14.41 -10.11 -8.40
N GLU A 377 -15.42 -9.94 -7.54
CA GLU A 377 -16.71 -10.62 -7.65
C GLU A 377 -17.55 -10.04 -8.81
N TYR A 378 -17.28 -8.79 -9.19
CA TYR A 378 -17.98 -8.03 -10.21
C TYR A 378 -17.32 -8.14 -11.59
N VAL A 379 -17.91 -8.93 -12.48
CA VAL A 379 -17.33 -9.20 -13.81
C VAL A 379 -17.09 -7.91 -14.60
N GLY A 380 -18.02 -6.95 -14.55
CA GLY A 380 -17.92 -5.69 -15.28
C GLY A 380 -16.74 -4.81 -14.85
N ARG A 381 -16.23 -4.98 -13.62
CA ARG A 381 -15.14 -4.15 -13.07
C ARG A 381 -13.75 -4.72 -13.30
N THR A 382 -13.66 -5.95 -13.80
CA THR A 382 -12.41 -6.73 -13.81
C THR A 382 -11.26 -6.00 -14.51
N GLU A 383 -11.47 -5.51 -15.73
CA GLU A 383 -10.42 -4.85 -16.51
C GLU A 383 -9.94 -3.54 -15.87
N ALA A 384 -10.86 -2.73 -15.33
CA ALA A 384 -10.49 -1.50 -14.63
C ALA A 384 -9.65 -1.79 -13.37
N ILE A 385 -10.01 -2.82 -12.60
CA ILE A 385 -9.23 -3.22 -11.42
C ILE A 385 -7.85 -3.76 -11.81
N ILE A 386 -7.74 -4.47 -12.94
CA ILE A 386 -6.43 -4.91 -13.46
C ILE A 386 -5.57 -3.70 -13.86
N ASP A 387 -6.16 -2.68 -14.51
CA ASP A 387 -5.49 -1.40 -14.78
C ASP A 387 -4.91 -0.80 -13.50
N TYR A 388 -5.74 -0.59 -12.47
CA TYR A 388 -5.29 -0.05 -11.18
C TYR A 388 -4.15 -0.83 -10.53
N ILE A 389 -4.25 -2.16 -10.48
CA ILE A 389 -3.21 -3.01 -9.89
C ILE A 389 -1.90 -2.85 -10.66
N THR A 390 -1.95 -2.88 -11.99
CA THR A 390 -0.75 -2.92 -12.84
C THR A 390 -0.12 -1.56 -13.05
N MET A 391 -0.85 -0.45 -12.88
CA MET A 391 -0.32 0.92 -12.97
C MET A 391 0.79 1.20 -11.95
N LEU A 392 0.80 0.51 -10.81
CA LEU A 392 1.88 0.66 -9.83
C LEU A 392 3.26 0.19 -10.34
N ALA A 393 3.32 -0.55 -11.45
CA ALA A 393 4.57 -0.94 -12.09
C ALA A 393 4.96 -0.01 -13.27
N LEU A 394 4.28 1.13 -13.45
CA LEU A 394 4.53 2.05 -14.56
C LEU A 394 6.00 2.49 -14.70
N PRO A 395 6.74 2.82 -13.63
CA PRO A 395 8.14 3.21 -13.79
C PRO A 395 9.00 2.11 -14.42
N TYR A 396 8.69 0.84 -14.16
CA TYR A 396 9.34 -0.29 -14.85
C TYR A 396 8.99 -0.35 -16.33
N TYR A 397 7.72 -0.14 -16.68
CA TYR A 397 7.28 -0.20 -18.08
C TYR A 397 7.86 0.94 -18.91
N VAL A 398 7.90 2.14 -18.33
CA VAL A 398 8.32 3.39 -18.99
C VAL A 398 9.84 3.53 -19.00
N TYR A 399 10.50 3.36 -17.85
CA TYR A 399 11.94 3.62 -17.69
C TYR A 399 12.79 2.37 -17.53
N GLY A 400 12.20 1.18 -17.38
CA GLY A 400 12.95 -0.05 -17.10
C GLY A 400 13.53 -0.14 -15.69
N THR A 401 13.05 0.68 -14.74
CA THR A 401 13.52 0.67 -13.35
C THR A 401 13.04 -0.57 -12.62
N HIS A 402 13.95 -1.37 -12.06
CA HIS A 402 13.60 -2.59 -11.32
C HIS A 402 13.30 -2.32 -9.83
N HIS A 403 13.67 -1.15 -9.33
CA HIS A 403 13.26 -0.64 -8.02
C HIS A 403 12.15 0.39 -8.23
N VAL A 404 10.97 0.11 -7.67
CA VAL A 404 9.80 0.98 -7.76
C VAL A 404 9.36 1.38 -6.37
N LEU A 405 9.35 2.68 -6.08
CA LEU A 405 8.87 3.25 -4.83
C LEU A 405 7.48 3.86 -5.05
N GLN A 406 6.49 3.34 -4.33
CA GLN A 406 5.18 3.98 -4.24
C GLN A 406 5.15 5.02 -3.12
N ILE A 407 4.74 6.24 -3.44
CA ILE A 407 4.40 7.30 -2.48
C ILE A 407 2.91 7.62 -2.68
N ASP A 408 2.05 7.21 -1.76
CA ASP A 408 0.60 7.25 -2.02
C ASP A 408 -0.25 7.15 -0.74
N SER A 409 -1.56 7.27 -0.89
CA SER A 409 -2.52 6.97 0.16
C SER A 409 -2.43 5.51 0.60
N VAL A 410 -2.61 5.27 1.90
CA VAL A 410 -2.74 3.91 2.47
C VAL A 410 -3.96 3.15 1.93
N ALA A 411 -4.90 3.83 1.27
CA ALA A 411 -5.99 3.21 0.52
C ALA A 411 -5.46 2.27 -0.58
N GLU A 412 -4.32 2.61 -1.20
CA GLU A 412 -3.71 1.84 -2.29
C GLU A 412 -2.92 0.60 -1.85
N ALA A 413 -2.89 0.31 -0.55
CA ALA A 413 -2.18 -0.83 0.02
C ALA A 413 -2.55 -2.18 -0.63
N ASP A 414 -3.82 -2.39 -1.00
CA ASP A 414 -4.24 -3.65 -1.63
C ASP A 414 -3.84 -3.75 -3.11
N SER A 415 -3.92 -2.65 -3.84
CA SER A 415 -3.43 -2.55 -5.22
C SER A 415 -1.95 -2.93 -5.27
N MET A 416 -1.16 -2.37 -4.35
CA MET A 416 0.27 -2.67 -4.24
C MET A 416 0.55 -4.14 -3.90
N ARG A 417 -0.11 -4.70 -2.88
CA ARG A 417 0.06 -6.13 -2.53
C ARG A 417 -0.18 -7.06 -3.70
N LYS A 418 -1.22 -6.79 -4.50
CA LYS A 418 -1.55 -7.57 -5.70
C LYS A 418 -0.50 -7.34 -6.80
N CYS A 419 -0.07 -6.10 -7.02
CA CYS A 419 0.94 -5.75 -8.00
C CYS A 419 2.28 -6.44 -7.72
N MET A 420 2.75 -6.37 -6.47
CA MET A 420 3.95 -7.06 -6.01
C MET A 420 3.93 -8.55 -6.30
N LYS A 421 2.80 -9.20 -5.99
CA LYS A 421 2.68 -10.65 -6.13
C LYS A 421 2.81 -11.12 -7.58
N ILE A 422 2.33 -10.34 -8.54
CA ILE A 422 2.32 -10.75 -9.95
C ILE A 422 3.61 -10.37 -10.68
N HIS A 423 4.35 -9.39 -10.16
CA HIS A 423 5.62 -8.94 -10.72
C HIS A 423 6.86 -9.52 -10.02
N ASN A 424 6.67 -10.33 -8.97
CA ASN A 424 7.76 -11.06 -8.33
C ASN A 424 8.25 -12.20 -9.25
N PRO A 425 9.57 -12.41 -9.44
CA PRO A 425 10.72 -11.67 -8.89
C PRO A 425 11.30 -10.59 -9.80
N GLU A 426 10.59 -10.20 -10.86
CA GLU A 426 11.10 -9.23 -11.84
C GLU A 426 11.27 -7.82 -11.25
N LEU A 427 10.52 -7.47 -10.20
CA LEU A 427 10.46 -6.12 -9.62
C LEU A 427 10.58 -6.11 -8.09
N ASN A 428 11.34 -5.14 -7.59
CA ASN A 428 11.46 -4.82 -6.18
C ASN A 428 10.60 -3.60 -5.84
N PHE A 429 9.49 -3.83 -5.15
CA PHE A 429 8.59 -2.76 -4.72
C PHE A 429 8.88 -2.30 -3.31
N HIS A 430 8.89 -0.98 -3.16
CA HIS A 430 9.04 -0.24 -1.92
C HIS A 430 7.83 0.67 -1.75
N SER A 431 7.52 1.05 -0.52
CA SER A 431 6.37 1.92 -0.27
C SER A 431 6.61 2.83 0.91
N ILE A 432 6.14 4.07 0.78
CA ILE A 432 5.88 5.00 1.88
C ILE A 432 4.45 5.51 1.66
N LEU A 433 3.50 4.92 2.38
CA LEU A 433 2.09 5.30 2.26
C LEU A 433 1.68 6.21 3.43
N PHE A 434 0.80 7.16 3.15
CA PHE A 434 0.27 8.10 4.15
C PHE A 434 -1.23 7.91 4.37
N PRO A 435 -1.75 8.16 5.57
CA PRO A 435 -3.19 8.24 5.79
C PRO A 435 -3.77 9.44 5.04
N GLU A 436 -4.98 9.28 4.50
CA GLU A 436 -5.75 10.39 3.93
C GLU A 436 -6.12 11.40 5.03
N TYR A 437 -6.14 12.67 4.65
CA TYR A 437 -6.61 13.76 5.50
C TYR A 437 -8.12 13.63 5.72
N LEU A 438 -8.55 14.05 6.90
CA LEU A 438 -9.96 14.22 7.18
C LEU A 438 -10.48 15.50 6.54
N SER A 439 -11.73 15.45 6.08
CA SER A 439 -12.48 16.61 5.64
C SER A 439 -12.88 17.51 6.80
N GLU A 440 -13.44 18.68 6.47
CA GLU A 440 -13.88 19.67 7.47
C GLU A 440 -14.92 19.11 8.45
N ASP A 441 -15.65 18.06 8.06
CA ASP A 441 -16.63 17.40 8.94
C ASP A 441 -15.99 16.52 10.04
N GLY A 442 -14.68 16.27 9.96
CA GLY A 442 -13.92 15.46 10.92
C GLY A 442 -14.27 13.96 10.93
N MET A 443 -15.05 13.49 9.95
CA MET A 443 -15.59 12.13 9.90
C MET A 443 -15.14 11.38 8.64
N HIS A 444 -15.23 12.03 7.47
CA HIS A 444 -14.84 11.46 6.19
C HIS A 444 -13.41 11.82 5.83
N THR A 445 -12.76 10.99 5.02
CA THR A 445 -11.53 11.42 4.32
C THR A 445 -11.91 12.36 3.18
N ILE A 446 -10.99 13.20 2.71
CA ILE A 446 -11.23 14.09 1.56
C ILE A 446 -11.86 13.34 0.37
N TYR A 447 -11.39 12.12 0.10
CA TYR A 447 -11.88 11.32 -1.02
C TYR A 447 -13.33 10.81 -0.85
N ASN A 448 -13.83 10.71 0.38
CA ASN A 448 -15.15 10.16 0.69
C ASN A 448 -16.09 11.20 1.32
N ALA A 449 -15.70 12.48 1.31
CA ALA A 449 -16.47 13.54 1.94
C ALA A 449 -17.63 13.99 1.04
N PRO A 450 -18.77 14.41 1.62
CA PRO A 450 -19.77 15.18 0.90
C PRO A 450 -19.15 16.40 0.23
N LEU A 451 -19.73 16.82 -0.90
CA LEU A 451 -19.19 17.90 -1.73
C LEU A 451 -19.00 19.21 -0.96
N GLU A 452 -19.89 19.53 0.00
CA GLU A 452 -19.76 20.74 0.82
C GLU A 452 -18.55 20.75 1.76
N PHE A 453 -17.94 19.59 2.05
CA PHE A 453 -16.77 19.45 2.92
C PHE A 453 -15.48 19.12 2.15
N THR A 454 -15.55 19.10 0.81
CA THR A 454 -14.39 18.84 -0.06
C THR A 454 -13.57 20.13 -0.24
N ASP A 455 -12.26 20.06 0.03
CA ASP A 455 -11.36 21.21 0.11
C ASP A 455 -10.62 21.49 -1.20
N TYR A 456 -11.32 22.04 -2.19
CA TYR A 456 -10.70 22.43 -3.45
C TYR A 456 -9.74 23.62 -3.29
N VAL A 457 -8.53 23.46 -3.82
CA VAL A 457 -7.55 24.52 -3.98
C VAL A 457 -7.74 25.14 -5.35
N TYR A 458 -7.92 26.45 -5.42
CA TYR A 458 -7.88 27.16 -6.69
C TYR A 458 -6.41 27.31 -7.09
N ALA A 459 -6.00 26.67 -8.19
CA ALA A 459 -4.69 26.89 -8.78
C ALA A 459 -4.46 28.40 -8.98
N GLY A 460 -3.37 28.93 -8.41
CA GLY A 460 -3.02 30.35 -8.45
C GLY A 460 -2.97 31.12 -7.13
N ARG A 461 -2.91 30.47 -5.96
CA ARG A 461 -2.59 31.15 -4.67
C ARG A 461 -1.67 30.36 -3.75
#